data_AF-A0A9R1APY6-F1
#
_entry.id   AF-A0A9R1APY6-F1
#
_cell.length_a   1.000
_cell.length_b   1.000
_cell.length_c   1.000
_cell.angle_alpha   90.00
_cell.angle_beta   90.00
_cell.angle_gamma   90.00
#
_symmetry.space_group_name_H-M   'P 1'
#
loop_
_entity.id
_entity.type
_entity.pdbx_description
1 polymer ?
#
loop_
_entity_poly.entity_id
_entity_poly.type
_entity_poly.pdbx_seq_one_letter_code
_entity_poly.pdbx_strand_id
1 'polypeptide(L)'
;MLTEDDDAPLLTFDAGSSDAVKSQVKGCVTGLLNRFSDFTGSALTKQTEAPCSGELQQALHSFVSDIAWVCQVLGKLEMMKCLAAYWVECHPGPECLKTRLKVVEISAKVLEAVAFGNVVLPAEKRRHAVSVWIAFAGTTRHLVDEADRGSNDDGDDDGGNNGDGGTEAEAASASAAAAAAKVGLDGEVWQGLESAITSIVTTLPSNAQAEVLSEWLQSEHAAFPDLSEAFDAWCYRSKVARRRLSFLNSANAAS
;
A
#
# COMPACT_ATOMS: atom_id res chain seq x y z
N MET A 1 -1.17 -45.27 -32.01
CA MET A 1 -1.96 -45.80 -30.89
C MET A 1 -1.28 -45.23 -29.64
N LEU A 2 -1.65 -44.00 -29.27
CA LEU A 2 -1.10 -43.29 -28.12
C LEU A 2 -1.92 -43.74 -26.93
N THR A 3 -1.30 -44.51 -26.04
CA THR A 3 -1.93 -45.01 -24.83
C THR A 3 -2.33 -43.82 -23.97
N GLU A 4 -3.60 -43.84 -23.60
CA GLU A 4 -4.28 -42.89 -22.74
C GLU A 4 -3.43 -42.65 -21.51
N ASP A 5 -3.04 -41.39 -21.33
CA ASP A 5 -2.41 -40.90 -20.11
C ASP A 5 -3.41 -41.14 -18.99
N ASP A 6 -3.04 -42.05 -18.10
CA ASP A 6 -3.77 -42.43 -16.89
C ASP A 6 -4.06 -41.13 -16.14
N ASP A 7 -5.31 -40.66 -16.17
CA ASP A 7 -5.80 -39.58 -15.32
C ASP A 7 -5.47 -39.96 -13.88
N ALA A 8 -4.34 -39.44 -13.38
CA ALA A 8 -3.97 -39.53 -11.99
C ALA A 8 -5.20 -39.07 -11.21
N PRO A 9 -5.74 -39.91 -10.30
CA PRO A 9 -7.00 -39.60 -9.66
C PRO A 9 -6.81 -38.25 -8.99
N LEU A 10 -7.56 -37.24 -9.45
CA LEU A 10 -7.66 -35.93 -8.82
C LEU A 10 -7.98 -36.23 -7.37
N LEU A 11 -6.95 -36.19 -6.53
CA LEU A 11 -7.05 -36.50 -5.12
C LEU A 11 -8.19 -35.65 -4.63
N THR A 12 -9.30 -36.31 -4.31
CA THR A 12 -10.41 -35.68 -3.63
C THR A 12 -9.81 -35.25 -2.30
N PHE A 13 -9.32 -34.00 -2.26
CA PHE A 13 -8.83 -33.38 -1.05
C PHE A 13 -10.04 -33.36 -0.12
N ASP A 14 -10.09 -34.33 0.80
CA ASP A 14 -11.01 -34.33 1.91
C ASP A 14 -10.96 -32.94 2.56
N ALA A 15 -12.13 -32.37 2.85
CA ALA A 15 -12.27 -31.08 3.48
C ALA A 15 -11.39 -30.94 4.74
N GLY A 16 -11.11 -32.05 5.44
CA GLY A 16 -10.17 -32.10 6.57
C GLY A 16 -8.69 -31.86 6.21
N SER A 17 -8.23 -32.30 5.05
CA SER A 17 -6.84 -32.09 4.58
C SER A 17 -6.61 -30.66 4.11
N SER A 18 -7.59 -30.07 3.42
CA SER A 18 -7.53 -28.65 3.01
C SER A 18 -7.50 -27.72 4.22
N ASP A 19 -8.28 -28.02 5.26
CA ASP A 19 -8.31 -27.20 6.48
C ASP A 19 -7.02 -27.33 7.30
N ALA A 20 -6.40 -28.51 7.33
CA ALA A 20 -5.08 -28.71 7.94
C ALA A 20 -3.99 -27.88 7.23
N VAL A 21 -3.98 -27.87 5.89
CA VAL A 21 -3.06 -27.04 5.09
C VAL A 21 -3.31 -25.55 5.36
N LYS A 22 -4.57 -25.10 5.35
CA LYS A 22 -4.93 -23.70 5.65
C LYS A 22 -4.50 -23.31 7.06
N SER A 23 -4.67 -24.19 8.05
CA SER A 23 -4.24 -23.97 9.43
C SER A 23 -2.72 -23.84 9.55
N GLN A 24 -1.96 -24.71 8.87
CA GLN A 24 -0.50 -24.64 8.85
C GLN A 24 0.00 -23.36 8.16
N VAL A 25 -0.59 -23.00 7.01
CA VAL A 25 -0.30 -21.75 6.31
C VAL A 25 -0.58 -20.56 7.21
N LYS A 26 -1.72 -20.54 7.93
CA LYS A 26 -2.04 -19.49 8.89
C LYS A 26 -0.96 -19.37 9.97
N GLY A 27 -0.50 -20.48 10.55
CA GLY A 27 0.58 -20.48 11.54
C GLY A 27 1.88 -19.87 11.02
N CYS A 28 2.29 -20.26 9.80
CA CYS A 28 3.47 -19.69 9.14
C CYS A 28 3.34 -18.18 8.90
N VAL A 29 2.17 -17.73 8.45
CA VAL A 29 1.90 -16.30 8.21
C VAL A 29 1.94 -15.52 9.51
N THR A 30 1.24 -15.97 10.55
CA THR A 30 1.27 -15.32 11.86
C THR A 30 2.70 -15.26 12.43
N GLY A 31 3.49 -16.33 12.29
CA GLY A 31 4.89 -16.34 12.71
C GLY A 31 5.77 -15.35 11.92
N LEU A 32 5.54 -15.19 10.61
CA LEU A 32 6.24 -14.19 9.80
C LEU A 32 5.88 -12.76 10.23
N LEU A 33 4.59 -12.50 10.42
CA LEU A 33 4.09 -11.19 10.81
C LEU A 33 4.56 -10.77 12.20
N ASN A 34 4.54 -11.68 13.17
CA ASN A 34 5.06 -11.40 14.51
C ASN A 34 6.56 -11.07 14.47
N ARG A 35 7.37 -11.83 13.72
CA ARG A 35 8.80 -11.52 13.55
C ARG A 35 9.03 -10.16 12.92
N PHE A 36 8.20 -9.79 11.94
CA PHE A 36 8.25 -8.46 11.33
C PHE A 36 7.86 -7.37 12.34
N SER A 37 6.82 -7.59 13.15
CA SER A 37 6.39 -6.68 14.22
C SER A 37 7.48 -6.46 15.28
N ASP A 38 8.09 -7.55 15.76
CA ASP A 38 9.16 -7.50 16.75
C ASP A 38 10.39 -6.77 16.18
N PHE A 39 10.68 -7.01 14.89
CA PHE A 39 11.75 -6.34 14.18
C PHE A 39 11.47 -4.84 14.02
N THR A 40 10.28 -4.44 13.56
CA THR A 40 9.91 -3.01 13.41
C THR A 40 9.84 -2.30 14.75
N GLY A 41 9.31 -2.94 15.80
CA GLY A 41 9.32 -2.42 17.17
C GLY A 41 10.73 -2.25 17.73
N SER A 42 11.62 -3.22 17.50
CA SER A 42 13.02 -3.10 17.91
C SER A 42 13.80 -2.08 17.08
N ALA A 43 13.45 -1.88 15.81
CA ALA A 43 14.08 -0.89 14.94
C ALA A 43 13.65 0.53 15.32
N LEU A 44 12.35 0.75 15.56
CA LEU A 44 11.78 2.06 15.90
C LEU A 44 12.30 2.60 17.24
N THR A 45 12.56 1.70 18.20
CA THR A 45 13.15 2.05 19.51
C THR A 45 14.64 2.39 19.43
N LYS A 46 15.34 1.96 18.36
CA LYS A 46 16.77 2.21 18.14
C LYS A 46 17.06 3.41 17.22
N GLN A 47 16.06 3.87 16.45
CA GLN A 47 16.17 4.97 15.49
C GLN A 47 16.36 6.38 16.12
N THR A 48 16.36 6.51 17.46
CA THR A 48 16.60 7.82 18.11
C THR A 48 18.02 8.36 17.93
N GLU A 49 19.03 7.55 17.54
CA GLU A 49 20.44 8.01 17.60
C GLU A 49 21.34 7.83 16.34
N ALA A 50 20.90 7.23 15.21
CA ALA A 50 21.80 7.08 14.05
C ALA A 50 21.10 6.87 12.68
N PRO A 51 21.75 7.24 11.55
CA PRO A 51 21.28 6.90 10.21
C PRO A 51 21.25 5.39 10.00
N CYS A 52 20.18 4.91 9.38
CA CYS A 52 19.83 3.49 9.21
C CYS A 52 21.01 2.64 8.67
N SER A 53 21.42 1.61 9.43
CA SER A 53 22.47 0.65 9.03
C SER A 53 22.02 -0.20 7.85
N GLY A 54 22.92 -0.47 6.89
CA GLY A 54 22.63 -1.28 5.69
C GLY A 54 22.11 -2.69 5.99
N GLU A 55 22.46 -3.27 7.14
CA GLU A 55 21.96 -4.56 7.61
C GLU A 55 20.46 -4.50 7.99
N LEU A 56 20.02 -3.41 8.61
CA LEU A 56 18.62 -3.20 8.98
C LEU A 56 17.75 -3.10 7.73
N GLN A 57 18.24 -2.35 6.74
CA GLN A 57 17.59 -2.17 5.46
C GLN A 57 17.44 -3.49 4.70
N GLN A 58 18.48 -4.33 4.69
CA GLN A 58 18.44 -5.63 4.01
C GLN A 58 17.51 -6.62 4.70
N ALA A 59 17.52 -6.68 6.04
CA ALA A 59 16.59 -7.50 6.82
C ALA A 59 15.14 -7.09 6.57
N LEU A 60 14.86 -5.78 6.58
CA LEU A 60 13.53 -5.26 6.32
C LEU A 60 13.08 -5.56 4.88
N HIS A 61 13.95 -5.36 3.89
CA HIS A 61 13.67 -5.73 2.50
C HIS A 61 13.35 -7.23 2.36
N SER A 62 14.06 -8.11 3.08
CA SER A 62 13.77 -9.56 3.10
C SER A 62 12.37 -9.82 3.66
N PHE A 63 12.02 -9.26 4.82
CA PHE A 63 10.70 -9.45 5.41
C PHE A 63 9.58 -8.98 4.50
N VAL A 64 9.73 -7.79 3.91
CA VAL A 64 8.71 -7.24 3.02
C VAL A 64 8.60 -8.09 1.74
N SER A 65 9.71 -8.64 1.23
CA SER A 65 9.69 -9.59 0.11
C SER A 65 8.98 -10.90 0.44
N ASP A 66 9.24 -11.47 1.62
CA ASP A 66 8.56 -12.68 2.10
C ASP A 66 7.05 -12.44 2.26
N ILE A 67 6.66 -11.27 2.78
CA ILE A 67 5.25 -10.92 2.94
C ILE A 67 4.57 -10.71 1.58
N ALA A 68 5.26 -10.09 0.61
CA ALA A 68 4.75 -9.97 -0.75
C ALA A 68 4.52 -11.32 -1.42
N TRP A 69 5.42 -12.28 -1.20
CA TRP A 69 5.24 -13.66 -1.67
C TRP A 69 4.06 -14.34 -0.96
N VAL A 70 3.93 -14.16 0.36
CA VAL A 70 2.80 -14.68 1.15
C VAL A 70 1.47 -14.12 0.63
N CYS A 71 1.39 -12.86 0.21
CA CYS A 71 0.17 -12.30 -0.39
C CYS A 71 -0.29 -13.12 -1.61
N GLN A 72 0.65 -13.52 -2.47
CA GLN A 72 0.35 -14.31 -3.66
C GLN A 72 -0.18 -15.70 -3.31
N VAL A 73 0.37 -16.33 -2.26
CA VAL A 73 -0.09 -17.64 -1.77
C VAL A 73 -1.45 -17.54 -1.08
N LEU A 74 -1.66 -16.53 -0.24
CA LEU A 74 -2.92 -16.32 0.48
C LEU A 74 -4.07 -15.92 -0.46
N GLY A 75 -3.77 -15.20 -1.54
CA GLY A 75 -4.73 -14.92 -2.61
C GLY A 75 -5.26 -16.21 -3.24
N LYS A 76 -4.37 -17.17 -3.54
CA LYS A 76 -4.74 -18.49 -4.09
C LYS A 76 -5.52 -19.37 -3.11
N LEU A 77 -5.36 -19.15 -1.80
CA LEU A 77 -6.00 -19.94 -0.75
C LEU A 77 -7.27 -19.27 -0.16
N GLU A 78 -7.67 -18.11 -0.66
CA GLU A 78 -8.77 -17.29 -0.11
C GLU A 78 -8.58 -16.92 1.38
N MET A 79 -7.33 -16.75 1.80
CA MET A 79 -6.93 -16.52 3.20
C MET A 79 -6.41 -15.11 3.48
N MET A 80 -6.56 -14.19 2.51
CA MET A 80 -6.09 -12.80 2.60
C MET A 80 -6.56 -12.06 3.86
N LYS A 81 -7.71 -12.45 4.41
CA LYS A 81 -8.26 -11.88 5.67
C LYS A 81 -7.29 -11.94 6.85
N CYS A 82 -6.45 -12.98 6.96
CA CYS A 82 -5.49 -13.11 8.06
C CYS A 82 -4.39 -12.06 7.98
N LEU A 83 -3.94 -11.75 6.76
CA LEU A 83 -2.92 -10.76 6.50
C LEU A 83 -3.49 -9.35 6.59
N ALA A 84 -4.65 -9.10 5.99
CA ALA A 84 -5.28 -7.79 5.95
C ALA A 84 -5.56 -7.23 7.36
N ALA A 85 -6.01 -8.07 8.29
CA ALA A 85 -6.26 -7.65 9.67
C ALA A 85 -4.98 -7.13 10.37
N TYR A 86 -3.84 -7.77 10.14
CA TYR A 86 -2.55 -7.35 10.68
C TYR A 86 -1.99 -6.13 9.94
N TRP A 87 -2.08 -6.13 8.61
CA TRP A 87 -1.48 -5.09 7.76
C TRP A 87 -2.14 -3.72 7.97
N VAL A 88 -3.44 -3.68 8.23
CA VAL A 88 -4.18 -2.44 8.55
C VAL A 88 -3.72 -1.81 9.86
N GLU A 89 -3.19 -2.59 10.80
CA GLU A 89 -2.71 -2.10 12.11
C GLU A 89 -1.20 -1.79 12.09
N CYS A 90 -0.51 -2.15 11.01
CA CYS A 90 0.92 -1.90 10.84
C CYS A 90 1.19 -0.47 10.38
N HIS A 91 2.08 0.23 11.07
CA HIS A 91 2.52 1.58 10.69
C HIS A 91 3.78 1.46 9.82
N PRO A 92 3.77 1.93 8.56
CA PRO A 92 4.94 1.85 7.71
C PRO A 92 5.99 2.90 8.16
N GLY A 93 7.17 2.45 8.55
CA GLY A 93 8.27 3.31 9.03
C GLY A 93 8.97 4.12 7.92
N PRO A 94 9.79 5.13 8.28
CA PRO A 94 10.45 6.07 7.37
C PRO A 94 11.68 5.50 6.62
N GLU A 95 11.62 4.24 6.21
CA GLU A 95 12.77 3.50 5.66
C GLU A 95 13.08 3.87 4.19
N CYS A 96 14.20 3.38 3.66
CA CYS A 96 14.69 3.63 2.28
C CYS A 96 13.61 3.47 1.19
N LEU A 97 13.69 4.25 0.10
CA LEU A 97 12.78 4.22 -1.06
C LEU A 97 12.47 2.80 -1.55
N LYS A 98 13.47 1.93 -1.71
CA LYS A 98 13.28 0.55 -2.18
C LYS A 98 12.33 -0.25 -1.28
N THR A 99 12.46 -0.09 0.03
CA THR A 99 11.57 -0.69 1.01
C THR A 99 10.17 -0.11 0.88
N ARG A 100 10.04 1.22 0.77
CA ARG A 100 8.75 1.90 0.70
C ARG A 100 7.95 1.43 -0.52
N LEU A 101 8.61 1.28 -1.66
CA LEU A 101 8.02 0.72 -2.88
C LEU A 101 7.49 -0.70 -2.66
N LYS A 102 8.26 -1.57 -2.01
CA LYS A 102 7.77 -2.93 -1.74
C LYS A 102 6.59 -2.95 -0.76
N VAL A 103 6.58 -2.05 0.22
CA VAL A 103 5.44 -1.85 1.13
C VAL A 103 4.21 -1.37 0.36
N VAL A 104 4.36 -0.43 -0.58
CA VAL A 104 3.27 0.02 -1.46
C VAL A 104 2.70 -1.15 -2.26
N GLU A 105 3.54 -2.00 -2.86
CA GLU A 105 3.09 -3.16 -3.66
C GLU A 105 2.23 -4.13 -2.85
N ILE A 106 2.66 -4.44 -1.63
CA ILE A 106 1.89 -5.32 -0.74
C ILE A 106 0.55 -4.68 -0.37
N SER A 107 0.59 -3.38 -0.12
CA SER A 107 -0.58 -2.62 0.34
C SER A 107 -1.61 -2.49 -0.76
N ALA A 108 -1.19 -2.35 -2.02
CA ALA A 108 -2.08 -2.44 -3.17
C ALA A 108 -2.85 -3.77 -3.15
N LYS A 109 -2.15 -4.90 -3.04
CA LYS A 109 -2.77 -6.25 -2.99
C LYS A 109 -3.72 -6.43 -1.79
N VAL A 110 -3.33 -5.93 -0.62
CA VAL A 110 -4.14 -6.03 0.60
C VAL A 110 -5.39 -5.15 0.48
N LEU A 111 -5.25 -3.90 0.03
CA LEU A 111 -6.36 -2.97 -0.11
C LEU A 111 -7.31 -3.36 -1.23
N GLU A 112 -6.83 -3.92 -2.34
CA GLU A 112 -7.71 -4.50 -3.38
C GLU A 112 -8.59 -5.59 -2.79
N ALA A 113 -8.04 -6.49 -1.97
CA ALA A 113 -8.83 -7.52 -1.31
C ALA A 113 -9.91 -6.94 -0.38
N VAL A 114 -9.64 -5.81 0.29
CA VAL A 114 -10.62 -5.10 1.11
C VAL A 114 -11.65 -4.36 0.25
N ALA A 115 -11.22 -3.71 -0.82
CA ALA A 115 -12.04 -2.91 -1.72
C ALA A 115 -13.09 -3.74 -2.47
N PHE A 116 -12.68 -4.92 -2.97
CA PHE A 116 -13.52 -5.78 -3.78
C PHE A 116 -14.25 -6.88 -2.98
N GLY A 117 -14.27 -6.77 -1.65
CA GLY A 117 -15.09 -7.61 -0.78
C GLY A 117 -14.52 -9.00 -0.48
N ASN A 118 -13.30 -9.31 -0.91
CA ASN A 118 -12.60 -10.55 -0.54
C ASN A 118 -12.25 -10.58 0.96
N VAL A 119 -12.10 -9.40 1.58
CA VAL A 119 -11.93 -9.21 3.02
C VAL A 119 -12.92 -8.17 3.51
N VAL A 120 -13.85 -8.57 4.38
CA VAL A 120 -14.81 -7.66 5.00
C VAL A 120 -14.24 -7.11 6.29
N LEU A 121 -14.08 -5.79 6.37
CA LEU A 121 -13.61 -5.08 7.55
C LEU A 121 -14.67 -4.07 8.06
N PRO A 122 -14.75 -3.84 9.39
CA PRO A 122 -15.56 -2.76 9.94
C PRO A 122 -15.18 -1.40 9.33
N ALA A 123 -16.15 -0.49 9.23
CA ALA A 123 -15.95 0.84 8.65
C ALA A 123 -14.78 1.60 9.29
N GLU A 124 -14.61 1.49 10.61
CA GLU A 124 -13.53 2.15 11.34
C GLU A 124 -12.14 1.65 10.91
N LYS A 125 -11.99 0.32 10.74
CA LYS A 125 -10.73 -0.27 10.24
C LYS A 125 -10.46 0.12 8.80
N ARG A 126 -11.50 0.18 7.95
CA ARG A 126 -11.39 0.63 6.56
C ARG A 126 -10.97 2.10 6.47
N ARG A 127 -11.55 2.97 7.31
CA ARG A 127 -11.19 4.39 7.43
C ARG A 127 -9.73 4.57 7.84
N HIS A 128 -9.32 3.90 8.92
CA HIS A 128 -7.94 3.94 9.38
C HIS A 128 -6.96 3.49 8.29
N ALA A 129 -7.27 2.38 7.61
CA ALA A 129 -6.45 1.88 6.51
C ALA A 129 -6.25 2.95 5.42
N VAL A 130 -7.34 3.57 4.92
CA VAL A 130 -7.20 4.56 3.85
C VAL A 130 -6.44 5.80 4.30
N SER A 131 -6.64 6.32 5.52
CA SER A 131 -5.86 7.48 6.00
C SER A 131 -4.36 7.18 6.06
N VAL A 132 -3.97 6.01 6.59
CA VAL A 132 -2.56 5.60 6.65
C VAL A 132 -1.97 5.47 5.24
N TRP A 133 -2.69 4.82 4.32
CA TRP A 133 -2.17 4.53 2.98
C TRP A 133 -2.19 5.74 2.05
N ILE A 134 -3.14 6.66 2.17
CA ILE A 134 -3.15 7.95 1.47
C ILE A 134 -1.86 8.72 1.80
N ALA A 135 -1.57 8.90 3.09
CA ALA A 135 -0.39 9.64 3.53
C ALA A 135 0.90 8.94 3.09
N PHE A 136 1.04 7.64 3.38
CA PHE A 136 2.26 6.91 3.07
C PHE A 136 2.54 6.81 1.56
N ALA A 137 1.52 6.51 0.76
CA ALA A 137 1.67 6.34 -0.68
C ALA A 137 1.89 7.69 -1.38
N GLY A 138 1.23 8.76 -0.94
CA GLY A 138 1.48 10.12 -1.43
C GLY A 138 2.93 10.56 -1.21
N THR A 139 3.46 10.41 0.00
CA THR A 139 4.87 10.72 0.29
C THR A 139 5.83 9.82 -0.49
N THR A 140 5.52 8.52 -0.62
CA THR A 140 6.40 7.60 -1.36
C THR A 140 6.44 7.94 -2.84
N ARG A 141 5.30 8.26 -3.46
CA ARG A 141 5.23 8.66 -4.86
C ARG A 141 5.99 9.95 -5.12
N HIS A 142 5.87 10.94 -4.23
CA HIS A 142 6.66 12.18 -4.31
C HIS A 142 8.17 11.93 -4.33
N LEU A 143 8.67 11.05 -3.45
CA LEU A 143 10.10 10.70 -3.41
C LEU A 143 10.58 10.00 -4.69
N VAL A 144 9.72 9.22 -5.34
CA VAL A 144 10.01 8.62 -6.65
C VAL A 144 10.11 9.71 -7.72
N ASP A 145 9.13 10.62 -7.76
CA ASP A 145 9.10 11.71 -8.73
C ASP A 145 10.30 12.67 -8.57
N GLU A 146 10.76 12.90 -7.34
CA GLU A 146 11.99 13.67 -7.06
C GLU A 146 13.26 12.95 -7.53
N ALA A 147 13.36 11.63 -7.29
CA ALA A 147 14.50 10.83 -7.71
C ALA A 147 14.66 10.77 -9.24
N ASP A 148 13.54 10.69 -9.98
CA ASP A 148 13.55 10.72 -11.45
C ASP A 148 13.97 12.08 -12.01
N ARG A 149 13.62 13.18 -11.34
CA ARG A 149 14.02 14.54 -11.75
C ARG A 149 15.51 14.82 -11.52
N GLY A 150 16.08 14.27 -10.45
CA GLY A 150 17.50 14.43 -10.12
C GLY A 150 18.47 13.72 -11.08
N SER A 151 17.97 12.84 -11.95
CA SER A 151 18.81 12.08 -12.90
C SER A 151 18.83 12.65 -14.33
N ASN A 152 18.05 13.70 -14.61
CA ASN A 152 17.87 14.28 -15.95
C ASN A 152 18.46 15.70 -16.11
N ASP A 153 19.27 16.18 -15.16
CA ASP A 153 19.96 17.47 -15.28
C ASP A 153 21.31 17.30 -16.02
N ASP A 154 21.23 16.85 -17.27
CA ASP A 154 22.34 16.88 -18.23
C ASP A 154 21.99 17.86 -19.36
N GLY A 155 22.58 19.05 -19.33
CA GLY A 155 22.95 19.79 -20.53
C GLY A 155 22.31 21.16 -20.75
N ASP A 156 22.92 22.19 -20.15
CA ASP A 156 23.40 23.33 -20.96
C ASP A 156 24.83 23.67 -20.49
N ASP A 157 25.79 23.02 -21.14
CA ASP A 157 27.22 23.32 -21.08
C ASP A 157 27.48 24.60 -21.88
N ASP A 158 27.81 25.69 -21.16
CA ASP A 158 28.65 26.75 -21.72
C ASP A 158 29.74 27.12 -20.71
N GLY A 159 30.92 26.52 -20.89
CA GLY A 159 32.15 27.29 -20.88
C GLY A 159 32.88 27.46 -19.54
N GLY A 160 33.59 26.42 -19.13
CA GLY A 160 34.99 26.51 -18.68
C GLY A 160 35.27 26.94 -17.23
N ASN A 161 35.92 26.05 -16.47
CA ASN A 161 37.29 26.24 -15.94
C ASN A 161 37.67 25.12 -14.95
N ASN A 162 38.96 24.78 -14.95
CA ASN A 162 39.61 23.72 -14.20
C ASN A 162 39.45 23.79 -12.67
N GLY A 163 39.34 22.64 -12.02
CA GLY A 163 39.42 22.50 -10.56
C GLY A 163 39.30 21.04 -10.10
N ASP A 164 40.44 20.37 -10.01
CA ASP A 164 40.68 19.06 -9.39
C ASP A 164 40.12 18.96 -7.96
N GLY A 165 39.40 17.88 -7.64
CA GLY A 165 38.98 17.55 -6.27
C GLY A 165 37.53 17.06 -6.07
N GLY A 166 37.05 16.07 -6.83
CA GLY A 166 35.76 15.41 -6.58
C GLY A 166 35.92 14.16 -5.72
N THR A 167 35.37 14.18 -4.50
CA THR A 167 35.47 13.09 -3.52
C THR A 167 34.66 11.85 -3.89
N GLU A 168 35.22 10.65 -3.68
CA GLU A 168 34.60 9.33 -3.93
C GLU A 168 33.22 9.13 -3.24
N ALA A 169 32.91 9.91 -2.19
CA ALA A 169 31.62 9.89 -1.48
C ALA A 169 30.45 10.45 -2.32
N GLU A 170 30.71 11.41 -3.20
CA GLU A 170 29.69 12.04 -4.05
C GLU A 170 29.29 11.11 -5.20
N ALA A 171 30.28 10.43 -5.80
CA ALA A 171 30.05 9.40 -6.81
C ALA A 171 29.32 8.16 -6.26
N ALA A 172 29.57 7.79 -4.99
CA ALA A 172 28.84 6.71 -4.31
C ALA A 172 27.38 7.09 -4.01
N SER A 173 27.12 8.36 -3.63
CA SER A 173 25.78 8.91 -3.45
C SER A 173 24.99 8.98 -4.76
N ALA A 174 25.63 9.44 -5.84
CA ALA A 174 25.04 9.49 -7.17
C ALA A 174 24.78 8.07 -7.75
N SER A 175 25.66 7.11 -7.49
CA SER A 175 25.47 5.71 -7.88
C SER A 175 24.31 5.03 -7.13
N ALA A 176 24.09 5.35 -5.85
CA ALA A 176 22.96 4.86 -5.06
C ALA A 176 21.63 5.50 -5.52
N ALA A 177 21.63 6.78 -5.87
CA ALA A 177 20.48 7.49 -6.42
C ALA A 177 20.12 6.98 -7.84
N ALA A 178 21.10 6.77 -8.72
CA ALA A 178 20.90 6.19 -10.05
C ALA A 178 20.45 4.72 -10.01
N ALA A 179 20.87 3.95 -8.99
CA ALA A 179 20.37 2.60 -8.74
C ALA A 179 18.92 2.59 -8.22
N ALA A 180 18.47 3.67 -7.57
CA ALA A 180 17.09 3.82 -7.09
C ALA A 180 16.13 4.26 -8.22
N ALA A 181 16.58 5.09 -9.16
CA ALA A 181 15.79 5.56 -10.31
C ALA A 181 15.38 4.43 -11.29
N LYS A 182 16.14 3.32 -11.35
CA LYS A 182 15.74 2.12 -12.12
C LYS A 182 14.74 1.21 -11.41
N VAL A 183 14.32 1.55 -10.18
CA VAL A 183 13.39 0.76 -9.35
C VAL A 183 12.06 1.51 -9.29
N GLY A 184 11.47 1.86 -10.43
CA GLY A 184 10.09 2.31 -10.47
C GLY A 184 9.15 1.14 -10.17
N LEU A 185 8.17 1.36 -9.29
CA LEU A 185 7.00 0.47 -9.24
C LEU A 185 6.22 0.58 -10.55
N ASP A 186 5.66 -0.53 -11.02
CA ASP A 186 4.80 -0.55 -12.20
C ASP A 186 3.62 0.42 -12.02
N GLY A 187 3.27 1.16 -13.08
CA GLY A 187 2.12 2.05 -13.11
C GLY A 187 0.80 1.33 -12.78
N GLU A 188 0.68 0.04 -13.14
CA GLU A 188 -0.46 -0.80 -12.79
C GLU A 188 -0.63 -0.96 -11.28
N VAL A 189 0.47 -1.05 -10.52
CA VAL A 189 0.42 -1.19 -9.05
C VAL A 189 -0.08 0.11 -8.41
N TRP A 190 0.40 1.25 -8.89
CA TRP A 190 -0.06 2.56 -8.41
C TRP A 190 -1.54 2.79 -8.72
N GLN A 191 -1.96 2.45 -9.94
CA GLN A 191 -3.35 2.56 -10.36
C GLN A 191 -4.27 1.61 -9.58
N GLY A 192 -3.84 0.36 -9.35
CA GLY A 192 -4.56 -0.61 -8.53
C GLY A 192 -4.75 -0.13 -7.09
N LEU A 193 -3.69 0.43 -6.49
CA LEU A 193 -3.75 1.03 -5.16
C LEU A 193 -4.72 2.21 -5.09
N GLU A 194 -4.68 3.13 -6.05
CA GLU A 194 -5.60 4.28 -6.12
C GLU A 194 -7.05 3.81 -6.27
N SER A 195 -7.30 2.89 -7.20
CA SER A 195 -8.63 2.32 -7.41
C SER A 195 -9.17 1.64 -6.14
N ALA A 196 -8.32 0.89 -5.44
CA ALA A 196 -8.69 0.25 -4.18
C ALA A 196 -9.02 1.28 -3.09
N ILE A 197 -8.18 2.32 -2.92
CA ILE A 197 -8.44 3.39 -1.94
C ILE A 197 -9.74 4.11 -2.27
N THR A 198 -9.95 4.52 -3.52
CA THR A 198 -11.17 5.19 -4.00
C THR A 198 -12.41 4.33 -3.76
N SER A 199 -12.34 3.03 -4.07
CA SER A 199 -13.43 2.07 -3.81
C SER A 199 -13.72 1.92 -2.30
N ILE A 200 -12.70 1.82 -1.46
CA ILE A 200 -12.88 1.74 -0.01
C ILE A 200 -13.53 3.04 0.51
N VAL A 201 -13.02 4.21 0.11
CA VAL A 201 -13.57 5.52 0.51
C VAL A 201 -15.04 5.61 0.10
N THR A 202 -15.39 5.30 -1.14
CA THR A 202 -16.79 5.41 -1.64
C THR A 202 -17.79 4.48 -0.96
N THR A 203 -17.30 3.44 -0.27
CA THR A 203 -18.10 2.47 0.50
C THR A 203 -18.06 2.70 2.03
N LEU A 204 -17.40 3.75 2.50
CA LEU A 204 -17.47 4.19 3.90
C LEU A 204 -18.79 4.91 4.22
N PRO A 205 -19.20 4.95 5.50
CA PRO A 205 -20.25 5.85 5.98
C PRO A 205 -19.93 7.32 5.67
N SER A 206 -20.96 8.14 5.47
CA SER A 206 -20.81 9.53 4.99
C SER A 206 -19.97 10.42 5.92
N ASN A 207 -20.01 10.20 7.24
CA ASN A 207 -19.17 10.91 8.21
C ASN A 207 -17.69 10.53 8.06
N ALA A 208 -17.39 9.24 7.92
CA ALA A 208 -16.02 8.77 7.70
C ALA A 208 -15.48 9.22 6.33
N GLN A 209 -16.32 9.27 5.30
CA GLN A 209 -15.96 9.87 4.00
C GLN A 209 -15.57 11.34 4.15
N ALA A 210 -16.35 12.11 4.90
CA ALA A 210 -16.09 13.54 5.12
C ALA A 210 -14.73 13.77 5.79
N GLU A 211 -14.42 12.99 6.83
CA GLU A 211 -13.13 13.06 7.53
C GLU A 211 -11.96 12.79 6.56
N VAL A 212 -11.96 11.65 5.87
CA VAL A 212 -10.88 11.27 4.94
C VAL A 212 -10.71 12.28 3.81
N LEU A 213 -11.81 12.74 3.21
CA LEU A 213 -11.75 13.71 2.11
C LEU A 213 -11.26 15.09 2.59
N SER A 214 -11.64 15.50 3.80
CA SER A 214 -11.17 16.77 4.39
C SER A 214 -9.68 16.74 4.71
N GLU A 215 -9.17 15.59 5.18
CA GLU A 215 -7.74 15.35 5.42
C GLU A 215 -6.96 15.34 4.09
N TRP A 216 -7.47 14.64 3.08
CA TRP A 216 -6.87 14.62 1.73
C TRP A 216 -6.75 16.02 1.11
N LEU A 217 -7.80 16.85 1.21
CA LEU A 217 -7.79 18.23 0.71
C LEU A 217 -6.75 19.13 1.41
N GLN A 218 -6.36 18.79 2.64
CA GLN A 218 -5.37 19.54 3.43
C GLN A 218 -3.94 19.03 3.22
N SER A 219 -3.75 17.91 2.53
CA SER A 219 -2.43 17.29 2.33
C SER A 219 -1.56 18.10 1.37
N GLU A 220 -0.30 18.32 1.73
CA GLU A 220 0.72 18.93 0.84
C GLU A 220 1.03 18.05 -0.38
N HIS A 221 0.79 16.74 -0.30
CA HIS A 221 1.09 15.76 -1.35
C HIS A 221 -0.17 15.34 -2.12
N ALA A 222 -1.15 16.23 -2.27
CA ALA A 222 -2.50 15.94 -2.81
C ALA A 222 -2.55 15.41 -4.26
N ALA A 223 -1.41 15.21 -4.94
CA ALA A 223 -1.36 14.62 -6.27
C ALA A 223 -1.69 13.12 -6.28
N PHE A 224 -1.54 12.40 -5.16
CA PHE A 224 -1.85 10.97 -5.09
C PHE A 224 -2.26 10.49 -3.70
N PRO A 225 -3.25 9.59 -3.57
CA PRO A 225 -4.18 9.16 -4.63
C PRO A 225 -5.12 10.29 -5.07
N ASP A 226 -5.54 10.29 -6.32
CA ASP A 226 -6.59 11.21 -6.78
C ASP A 226 -7.96 10.74 -6.27
N LEU A 227 -8.54 11.51 -5.33
CA LEU A 227 -9.85 11.23 -4.75
C LEU A 227 -10.96 12.12 -5.31
N SER A 228 -10.73 12.83 -6.41
CA SER A 228 -11.68 13.77 -7.01
C SER A 228 -13.02 13.10 -7.35
N GLU A 229 -13.00 11.90 -7.94
CA GLU A 229 -14.23 11.17 -8.26
C GLU A 229 -15.01 10.76 -6.99
N ALA A 230 -14.30 10.27 -5.97
CA ALA A 230 -14.91 9.91 -4.69
C ALA A 230 -15.52 11.14 -4.00
N PHE A 231 -14.84 12.28 -4.07
CA PHE A 231 -15.29 13.56 -3.54
C PHE A 231 -16.57 14.04 -4.24
N ASP A 232 -16.60 14.01 -5.57
CA ASP A 232 -17.77 14.41 -6.35
C ASP A 232 -18.97 13.50 -6.06
N ALA A 233 -18.75 12.19 -6.00
CA ALA A 233 -19.76 11.22 -5.64
C ALA A 233 -20.33 11.48 -4.23
N TRP A 234 -19.47 11.76 -3.24
CA TRP A 234 -19.88 12.11 -1.88
C TRP A 234 -20.69 13.40 -1.82
N CYS A 235 -20.23 14.45 -2.52
CA CYS A 235 -20.93 15.73 -2.63
C CYS A 235 -22.33 15.57 -3.24
N TYR A 236 -22.42 14.82 -4.34
CA TYR A 236 -23.68 14.53 -5.01
C TYR A 236 -24.65 13.78 -4.09
N ARG A 237 -24.21 12.67 -3.47
CA ARG A 237 -25.02 11.86 -2.55
C ARG A 237 -25.51 12.69 -1.36
N SER A 238 -24.63 13.51 -0.76
CA SER A 238 -24.96 14.39 0.36
C SER A 238 -25.97 15.46 -0.02
N LYS A 239 -25.84 16.06 -1.22
CA LYS A 239 -26.79 17.05 -1.74
C LYS A 239 -28.17 16.45 -2.00
N VAL A 240 -28.23 15.25 -2.59
CA VAL A 240 -29.48 14.52 -2.85
C VAL A 240 -30.18 14.15 -1.54
N ALA A 241 -29.44 13.63 -0.55
CA ALA A 241 -30.00 13.29 0.76
C ALA A 241 -30.63 14.50 1.46
N ARG A 242 -29.94 15.66 1.47
CA ARG A 242 -30.48 16.90 2.04
C ARG A 242 -31.78 17.34 1.38
N ARG A 243 -31.87 17.29 0.04
CA ARG A 243 -33.11 17.65 -0.69
C ARG A 243 -34.28 16.73 -0.34
N ARG A 244 -34.03 15.42 -0.21
CA ARG A 244 -35.06 14.43 0.17
C ARG A 244 -35.57 14.68 1.60
N LEU A 245 -34.65 14.93 2.54
CA LEU A 245 -35.01 15.28 3.92
C LEU A 245 -35.81 16.58 3.99
N SER A 246 -35.43 17.63 3.26
CA SER A 246 -36.22 18.87 3.22
C SER A 246 -37.62 18.65 2.67
N PHE A 247 -37.79 17.79 1.65
CA PHE A 247 -39.10 17.46 1.11
C PHE A 247 -39.98 16.73 2.13
N LEU A 248 -39.43 15.75 2.83
CA LEU A 248 -40.14 15.02 3.90
C LEU A 248 -40.57 15.93 5.05
N ASN A 249 -39.68 16.85 5.47
CA ASN A 249 -40.01 17.82 6.51
C ASN A 249 -41.14 18.77 6.08
N SER A 250 -41.12 19.24 4.83
CA SER A 250 -42.20 20.06 4.29
C SER A 250 -43.53 19.29 4.19
N ALA A 251 -43.48 18.00 3.86
CA ALA A 251 -44.67 17.14 3.80
C ALA A 251 -45.28 16.90 5.20
N ASN A 252 -44.44 16.61 6.20
CA ASN A 252 -44.88 16.42 7.60
C ASN A 252 -45.39 17.70 8.26
N ALA A 253 -44.92 18.88 7.83
CA ALA A 253 -45.43 20.16 8.33
C ALA A 253 -46.79 20.55 7.72
N ALA A 254 -47.21 19.88 6.65
CA ALA A 254 -48.47 20.15 5.95
C ALA A 254 -49.61 19.18 6.32
N SER A 255 -49.33 18.17 7.17
CA SER A 255 -50.29 17.19 7.72
C SER A 255 -50.67 17.52 9.15
#